data_AF-A0A955UWW8-F1
#
_entry.id   AF-A0A955UWW8-F1
#
_cell.length_a   1.000
_cell.length_b   1.000
_cell.length_c   1.000
_cell.angle_alpha   90.00
_cell.angle_beta   90.00
_cell.angle_gamma   90.00
#
_symmetry.space_group_name_H-M   'P 1'
#
loop_
_entity.id
_entity.type
_entity.pdbx_description
1 polymer ?
#
loop_
_entity_poly.entity_id
_entity_poly.type
_entity_poly.pdbx_seq_one_letter_code
_entity_poly.pdbx_strand_id
1 'polypeptide(L)'
;MAIDESSLPPYDPAEVLALPFPRRLRMNCRTWASQIQPTPFSLMAMYWAKYIFLFIGGWAFWVSFSSSYTGFTDPASWAFSHDAFRKAIAWAIFYELMGFGCGSGPMNARYWPPIGGFLHYLRPGTIKLPFFPDAPVIGGSSRTWLDVALYGANQLFLLRVLVAPEVTADLLLPTCILLPVLGVLDTTLFLAARSEHYFLVFASLFVCFDDGVWIAAAKLVWCFIWFWAASSKVNHHFPSVIMVMMNNGPFFPKWLKSYLFAGYPDDLRPSRFATFMAHFGTLSEYMLPVCLILATELGAHPLALAAACLFVTSFHGWIGINNPSGMPVDWNILMIYGAWWLWFAHPTPPVQAIFLANPAWAAVMLFCLFVVPLYGNLVPKHVSFLLAMRYYAGNWAYNVWLFRGDSEKKLAKIKKASGTFREQLASILKDEKMLAAAMSMLPVSRFMHLQGRPLLEAIPRAVDHVDNYTFMDGEVLGGVVLGWNFGDGHLNGKRLLDAVQERCGFEPGELRVVSVESEPLFGHTMEWKVWDAATGLVDEDTTDMRPMRALQPWPEGAHAEAFERGNPSRAASA
;
A
#
# COMPACT_ATOMS: atom_id res chain seq x y z
N MET A 1 26.10 9.36 28.89
CA MET A 1 27.44 9.18 28.31
C MET A 1 27.26 9.39 26.80
N ALA A 2 28.15 10.08 26.10
CA ALA A 2 27.96 10.27 24.66
C ALA A 2 28.15 8.92 23.97
N ILE A 3 27.19 8.50 23.12
CA ILE A 3 27.35 7.31 22.27
C ILE A 3 28.64 7.50 21.47
N ASP A 4 29.53 6.53 21.54
CA ASP A 4 30.66 6.45 20.62
C ASP A 4 30.09 6.25 19.21
N GLU A 5 30.17 7.26 18.35
CA GLU A 5 29.61 7.20 16.99
C GLU A 5 30.28 6.13 16.10
N SER A 6 31.41 5.56 16.54
CA SER A 6 32.06 4.41 15.91
C SER A 6 31.51 3.05 16.37
N SER A 7 30.71 3.03 17.46
CA SER A 7 30.10 1.80 17.97
C SER A 7 28.99 1.28 17.05
N LEU A 8 28.91 -0.05 16.96
CA LEU A 8 27.85 -0.76 16.24
C LEU A 8 26.64 -1.02 17.17
N PRO A 9 25.41 -1.12 16.63
CA PRO A 9 24.25 -1.53 17.40
C PRO A 9 24.43 -2.92 18.06
N PRO A 10 23.69 -3.23 19.16
CA PRO A 10 22.60 -2.45 19.72
C PRO A 10 23.08 -1.28 20.58
N TYR A 11 22.44 -0.12 20.42
CA TYR A 11 22.64 1.06 21.26
C TYR A 11 21.71 1.02 22.48
N ASP A 12 22.10 1.69 23.57
CA ASP A 12 21.20 1.91 24.72
C ASP A 12 20.03 2.83 24.29
N PRO A 13 18.76 2.37 24.40
CA PRO A 13 17.60 3.20 24.08
C PRO A 13 17.59 4.56 24.80
N ALA A 14 18.06 4.64 26.04
CA ALA A 14 18.08 5.88 26.80
C ALA A 14 19.06 6.90 26.19
N GLU A 15 20.22 6.43 25.72
CA GLU A 15 21.22 7.28 25.09
C GLU A 15 20.74 7.76 23.72
N VAL A 16 20.10 6.88 22.93
CA VAL A 16 19.52 7.24 21.63
C VAL A 16 18.41 8.29 21.77
N LEU A 17 17.51 8.13 22.75
CA LEU A 17 16.42 9.06 23.00
C LEU A 17 16.90 10.45 23.45
N ALA A 18 18.07 10.53 24.11
CA ALA A 18 18.65 11.79 24.55
C ALA A 18 19.31 12.59 23.40
N LEU A 19 19.53 11.98 22.24
CA LEU A 19 20.13 12.66 21.09
C LEU A 19 19.11 13.56 20.36
N PRO A 20 19.56 14.70 19.81
CA PRO A 20 18.78 15.49 18.85
C PRO A 20 18.36 14.64 17.64
N PHE A 21 17.26 15.03 17.00
CA PHE A 21 16.66 14.27 15.90
C PHE A 21 17.66 13.80 14.80
N PRO A 22 18.58 14.63 14.26
CA PRO A 22 19.55 14.18 13.25
C PRO A 22 20.38 12.97 13.68
N ARG A 23 20.96 13.05 14.88
CA ARG A 23 21.82 12.00 15.44
C ARG A 23 20.99 10.78 15.85
N ARG A 24 19.81 11.00 16.45
CA ARG A 24 18.88 9.94 16.80
C ARG A 24 18.43 9.14 15.58
N LEU A 25 18.10 9.82 14.49
CA LEU A 25 17.69 9.18 13.23
C LEU A 25 18.83 8.34 12.63
N ARG A 26 20.07 8.84 12.64
CA ARG A 26 21.25 8.07 12.21
C ARG A 26 21.38 6.76 12.99
N MET A 27 21.29 6.81 14.32
CA MET A 27 21.37 5.62 15.18
C MET A 27 20.21 4.66 14.92
N ASN A 28 19.00 5.18 14.69
CA ASN A 28 17.81 4.37 14.37
C ASN A 28 17.92 3.70 13.00
N CYS A 29 18.44 4.39 11.98
CA CYS A 29 18.72 3.81 10.66
C CYS A 29 19.77 2.68 10.75
N ARG A 30 20.85 2.89 11.52
CA ARG A 30 21.88 1.84 11.76
C ARG A 30 21.31 0.64 12.51
N THR A 31 20.52 0.90 13.56
CA THR A 31 19.83 -0.14 14.33
C THR A 31 18.90 -0.96 13.44
N TRP A 32 18.15 -0.30 12.56
CA TRP A 32 17.30 -1.00 11.59
C TRP A 32 18.13 -1.83 10.60
N ALA A 33 19.20 -1.26 10.05
CA ALA A 33 20.05 -1.95 9.08
C ALA A 33 20.74 -3.19 9.68
N SER A 34 21.08 -3.17 10.97
CA SER A 34 21.70 -4.29 11.67
C SER A 34 20.72 -5.43 12.00
N GLN A 35 19.41 -5.25 11.83
CA GLN A 35 18.42 -6.26 12.20
C GLN A 35 18.53 -7.51 11.34
N ILE A 36 18.78 -8.64 11.99
CA ILE A 36 18.82 -9.95 11.34
C ILE A 36 17.41 -10.44 11.01
N GLN A 37 16.45 -10.20 11.91
CA GLN A 37 15.05 -10.55 11.70
C GLN A 37 14.19 -9.47 12.37
N PRO A 38 13.79 -8.42 11.64
CA PRO A 38 13.04 -7.30 12.21
C PRO A 38 11.61 -7.68 12.59
N THR A 39 11.04 -8.67 11.90
CA THR A 39 9.68 -9.17 12.17
C THR A 39 9.72 -10.45 13.02
N PRO A 40 9.15 -10.45 14.23
CA PRO A 40 9.00 -11.65 15.05
C PRO A 40 8.38 -12.82 14.28
N PHE A 41 8.93 -14.02 14.47
CA PHE A 41 8.44 -15.23 13.78
C PHE A 41 6.96 -15.51 14.07
N SER A 42 6.48 -15.23 15.28
CA SER A 42 5.06 -15.37 15.65
C SER A 42 4.14 -14.49 14.80
N LEU A 43 4.55 -13.25 14.50
CA LEU A 43 3.80 -12.36 13.61
C LEU A 43 3.77 -12.92 12.20
N MET A 44 4.90 -13.43 11.72
CA MET A 44 4.97 -14.02 10.38
C MET A 44 4.09 -15.28 10.27
N ALA A 45 4.13 -16.16 11.27
CA ALA A 45 3.26 -17.33 11.34
C ALA A 45 1.77 -16.94 11.35
N MET A 46 1.40 -15.86 12.06
CA MET A 46 0.05 -15.30 12.02
C MET A 46 -0.35 -14.87 10.60
N TYR A 47 0.53 -14.20 9.86
CA TYR A 47 0.24 -13.80 8.47
C TYR A 47 0.15 -15.00 7.53
N TRP A 48 1.03 -16.00 7.65
CA TRP A 48 0.89 -17.24 6.86
C TRP A 48 -0.40 -17.99 7.17
N ALA A 49 -0.78 -18.09 8.44
CA ALA A 49 -2.07 -18.66 8.83
C ALA A 49 -3.24 -17.88 8.22
N LYS A 50 -3.19 -16.55 8.25
CA LYS A 50 -4.16 -15.69 7.56
C LYS A 50 -4.23 -16.00 6.07
N TYR A 51 -3.11 -16.12 5.36
CA TYR A 51 -3.13 -16.40 3.92
C TYR A 51 -3.65 -17.80 3.59
N ILE A 52 -3.18 -18.82 4.32
CA ILE A 52 -3.55 -20.22 4.07
C ILE A 52 -5.00 -20.49 4.47
N PHE A 53 -5.39 -20.12 5.69
CA PHE A 53 -6.71 -20.48 6.22
C PHE A 53 -7.78 -19.45 5.87
N LEU A 54 -7.50 -18.15 6.04
CA LEU A 54 -8.51 -17.14 5.81
C LEU A 54 -8.67 -16.84 4.31
N PHE A 55 -7.57 -16.59 3.58
CA PHE A 55 -7.68 -16.23 2.16
C PHE A 55 -7.91 -17.46 1.26
N ILE A 56 -6.97 -18.40 1.21
CA ILE A 56 -7.07 -19.61 0.36
C ILE A 56 -8.16 -20.55 0.88
N GLY A 57 -8.17 -20.85 2.18
CA GLY A 57 -9.18 -21.69 2.80
C GLY A 57 -10.58 -21.09 2.76
N GLY A 58 -10.71 -19.77 2.95
CA GLY A 58 -11.97 -19.05 2.77
C GLY A 58 -12.48 -19.12 1.33
N TRP A 59 -11.61 -18.93 0.34
CA TRP A 59 -11.97 -19.13 -1.06
C TRP A 59 -12.44 -20.57 -1.32
N ALA A 60 -11.67 -21.58 -0.90
CA ALA A 60 -12.05 -22.98 -1.07
C ALA A 60 -13.40 -23.31 -0.40
N PHE A 61 -13.66 -22.73 0.78
CA PHE A 61 -14.95 -22.82 1.44
C PHE A 61 -16.08 -22.24 0.59
N TRP A 62 -15.90 -21.06 -0.02
CA TRP A 62 -16.92 -20.50 -0.92
C TRP A 62 -17.11 -21.30 -2.20
N VAL A 63 -16.03 -21.87 -2.74
CA VAL A 63 -16.12 -22.77 -3.91
C VAL A 63 -16.88 -24.06 -3.57
N SER A 64 -16.86 -24.52 -2.31
CA SER A 64 -17.60 -25.71 -1.89
C SER A 64 -19.12 -25.63 -2.04
N PHE A 65 -19.67 -24.42 -2.18
CA PHE A 65 -21.08 -24.21 -2.49
C PHE A 65 -21.43 -24.41 -3.97
N SER A 66 -20.44 -24.48 -4.86
CA SER A 66 -20.67 -24.55 -6.31
C SER A 66 -21.17 -25.92 -6.74
N SER A 67 -22.05 -25.98 -7.75
CA SER A 67 -22.60 -27.25 -8.26
C SER A 67 -21.51 -28.17 -8.83
N SER A 68 -20.42 -27.59 -9.35
CA SER A 68 -19.27 -28.31 -9.90
C SER A 68 -18.25 -28.77 -8.84
N TYR A 69 -18.52 -28.60 -7.55
CA TYR A 69 -17.57 -28.92 -6.50
C TYR A 69 -17.45 -30.44 -6.28
N THR A 70 -16.22 -30.94 -6.31
CA THR A 70 -15.87 -32.37 -6.28
C THR A 70 -15.28 -32.83 -4.94
N GLY A 71 -15.08 -31.92 -3.98
CA GLY A 71 -14.52 -32.22 -2.65
C GLY A 71 -13.08 -31.71 -2.46
N PHE A 72 -12.70 -31.48 -1.20
CA PHE A 72 -11.41 -30.86 -0.86
C PHE A 72 -10.19 -31.73 -1.23
N THR A 73 -10.39 -33.04 -1.41
CA THR A 73 -9.34 -34.00 -1.77
C THR A 73 -8.95 -33.96 -3.24
N ASP A 74 -9.72 -33.29 -4.10
CA ASP A 74 -9.43 -33.14 -5.53
C ASP A 74 -9.44 -31.67 -5.97
N PRO A 75 -8.48 -30.85 -5.51
CA PRO A 75 -8.41 -29.43 -5.85
C PRO A 75 -8.28 -29.15 -7.33
N ALA A 76 -7.66 -30.05 -8.11
CA ALA A 76 -7.44 -29.83 -9.54
C ALA A 76 -8.75 -29.75 -10.33
N SER A 77 -9.80 -30.46 -9.91
CA SER A 77 -11.08 -30.46 -10.63
C SER A 77 -11.98 -29.26 -10.27
N TRP A 78 -11.96 -28.76 -9.03
CA TRP A 78 -12.78 -27.61 -8.66
C TRP A 78 -12.06 -26.26 -8.74
N ALA A 79 -10.76 -26.17 -8.41
CA ALA A 79 -10.01 -24.92 -8.33
C ALA A 79 -9.87 -24.22 -9.68
N PHE A 80 -9.93 -24.99 -10.76
CA PHE A 80 -9.83 -24.50 -12.13
C PHE A 80 -11.17 -24.43 -12.84
N SER A 81 -12.30 -24.48 -12.12
CA SER A 81 -13.61 -24.18 -12.72
C SER A 81 -13.83 -22.68 -12.94
N HIS A 82 -14.77 -22.33 -13.81
CA HIS A 82 -15.18 -20.92 -14.03
C HIS A 82 -15.75 -20.29 -12.75
N ASP A 83 -16.58 -21.02 -12.00
CA ASP A 83 -17.15 -20.49 -10.76
C ASP A 83 -16.09 -20.32 -9.67
N ALA A 84 -15.06 -21.17 -9.63
CA ALA A 84 -13.94 -20.96 -8.71
C ALA A 84 -13.20 -19.65 -8.98
N PHE A 85 -12.97 -19.28 -10.24
CA PHE A 85 -12.36 -17.99 -10.59
C PHE A 85 -13.28 -16.82 -10.27
N ARG A 86 -14.56 -16.90 -10.67
CA ARG A 86 -15.56 -15.85 -10.37
C ARG A 86 -15.68 -15.60 -8.86
N LYS A 87 -15.73 -16.67 -8.06
CA LYS A 87 -15.74 -16.60 -6.60
C LYS A 87 -14.41 -16.11 -6.02
N ALA A 88 -13.26 -16.39 -6.64
CA ALA A 88 -11.98 -15.82 -6.22
C ALA A 88 -11.98 -14.29 -6.33
N ILE A 89 -12.50 -13.74 -7.44
CA ILE A 89 -12.60 -12.29 -7.64
C ILE A 89 -13.61 -11.67 -6.65
N ALA A 90 -14.81 -12.25 -6.51
CA ALA A 90 -15.80 -11.77 -5.55
C ALA A 90 -15.28 -11.84 -4.10
N TRP A 91 -14.57 -12.91 -3.76
CA TRP A 91 -13.95 -13.10 -2.46
C TRP A 91 -12.87 -12.05 -2.21
N ALA A 92 -12.01 -11.76 -3.18
CA ALA A 92 -10.97 -10.75 -3.03
C ALA A 92 -11.55 -9.36 -2.72
N ILE A 93 -12.63 -8.95 -3.42
CA ILE A 93 -13.32 -7.68 -3.15
C ILE A 93 -13.91 -7.69 -1.73
N PHE A 94 -14.65 -8.74 -1.37
CA PHE A 94 -15.25 -8.87 -0.05
C PHE A 94 -14.20 -8.85 1.07
N TYR A 95 -13.11 -9.60 0.88
CA TYR A 95 -11.99 -9.76 1.81
C TYR A 95 -11.30 -8.42 2.11
N GLU A 96 -11.02 -7.63 1.08
CA GLU A 96 -10.45 -6.30 1.24
C GLU A 96 -11.41 -5.32 1.93
N LEU A 97 -12.68 -5.28 1.50
CA LEU A 97 -13.67 -4.38 2.09
C LEU A 97 -14.00 -4.73 3.54
N MET A 98 -13.98 -6.01 3.91
CA MET A 98 -14.06 -6.43 5.32
C MET A 98 -12.82 -6.01 6.13
N GLY A 99 -11.73 -5.61 5.48
CA GLY A 99 -10.48 -5.24 6.13
C GLY A 99 -9.63 -6.44 6.54
N PHE A 100 -9.87 -7.62 5.95
CA PHE A 100 -8.99 -8.78 6.09
C PHE A 100 -7.80 -8.70 5.15
N GLY A 101 -7.89 -7.91 4.09
CA GLY A 101 -6.82 -7.71 3.11
C GLY A 101 -5.61 -6.96 3.64
N CYS A 102 -5.09 -6.11 2.78
CA CYS A 102 -3.72 -5.63 2.90
C CYS A 102 -3.51 -4.67 4.07
N GLY A 103 -4.55 -3.95 4.46
CA GLY A 103 -4.52 -3.00 5.57
C GLY A 103 -4.66 -3.62 6.97
N SER A 104 -4.48 -4.93 7.14
CA SER A 104 -4.68 -5.63 8.43
C SER A 104 -3.40 -6.07 9.13
N GLY A 105 -3.51 -6.19 10.45
CA GLY A 105 -2.53 -6.74 11.36
C GLY A 105 -1.33 -5.82 11.66
N PRO A 106 -0.40 -6.30 12.51
CA PRO A 106 0.69 -5.49 13.06
C PRO A 106 1.66 -4.91 12.04
N MET A 107 1.84 -5.54 10.86
CA MET A 107 2.69 -4.98 9.79
C MET A 107 2.08 -3.72 9.14
N ASN A 108 0.82 -3.42 9.44
CA ASN A 108 0.12 -2.19 9.05
C ASN A 108 -0.19 -1.32 10.28
N ALA A 109 0.59 -1.45 11.36
CA ALA A 109 0.42 -0.69 12.59
C ALA A 109 -0.96 -0.86 13.26
N ARG A 110 -1.61 -2.02 13.05
CA ARG A 110 -2.86 -2.42 13.72
C ARG A 110 -2.64 -3.61 14.62
N TYR A 111 -2.79 -3.40 15.92
CA TYR A 111 -2.58 -4.46 16.91
C TYR A 111 -3.90 -4.98 17.46
N TRP A 112 -4.76 -4.09 17.95
CA TRP A 112 -6.05 -4.49 18.51
C TRP A 112 -7.13 -3.40 18.37
N PRO A 113 -8.25 -3.69 17.69
CA PRO A 113 -8.45 -4.83 16.80
C PRO A 113 -7.44 -4.82 15.63
N PRO A 114 -7.00 -5.99 15.13
CA PRO A 114 -6.02 -6.07 14.03
C PRO A 114 -6.63 -5.76 12.65
N ILE A 115 -7.85 -5.23 12.60
CA ILE A 115 -8.59 -4.92 11.38
C ILE A 115 -9.28 -3.56 11.53
N GLY A 116 -9.43 -2.85 10.41
CA GLY A 116 -10.33 -1.71 10.30
C GLY A 116 -11.57 -2.13 9.52
N GLY A 117 -11.61 -1.81 8.23
CA GLY A 117 -12.62 -2.32 7.29
C GLY A 117 -14.05 -2.13 7.81
N PHE A 118 -14.79 -3.23 7.94
CA PHE A 118 -16.19 -3.20 8.39
C PHE A 118 -16.38 -2.54 9.77
N LEU A 119 -15.37 -2.54 10.66
CA LEU A 119 -15.46 -1.87 11.96
C LEU A 119 -15.59 -0.35 11.85
N HIS A 120 -15.12 0.22 10.74
CA HIS A 120 -15.29 1.61 10.37
C HIS A 120 -16.46 1.79 9.39
N TYR A 121 -16.53 0.97 8.35
CA TYR A 121 -17.48 1.15 7.24
C TYR A 121 -18.94 0.85 7.60
N LEU A 122 -19.19 0.00 8.61
CA LEU A 122 -20.53 -0.22 9.16
C LEU A 122 -20.87 0.72 10.33
N ARG A 123 -20.04 1.73 10.59
CA ARG A 123 -20.17 2.60 11.75
C ARG A 123 -20.47 4.04 11.32
N PRO A 124 -21.71 4.52 11.49
CA PRO A 124 -22.06 5.92 11.24
C PRO A 124 -21.22 6.86 12.10
N GLY A 125 -20.88 8.03 11.56
CA GLY A 125 -20.05 9.07 12.22
C GLY A 125 -18.54 8.83 12.15
N THR A 126 -18.08 7.73 11.55
CA THR A 126 -16.67 7.58 11.17
C THR A 126 -16.35 8.48 9.97
N ILE A 127 -15.08 8.81 9.76
CA ILE A 127 -14.67 9.69 8.64
C ILE A 127 -14.78 8.95 7.30
N LYS A 128 -15.33 9.64 6.29
CA LYS A 128 -15.28 9.28 4.87
C LYS A 128 -14.65 10.39 4.04
N LEU A 129 -14.14 10.04 2.86
CA LEU A 129 -13.56 10.98 1.90
C LEU A 129 -14.35 10.94 0.58
N PRO A 130 -15.42 11.75 0.43
CA PRO A 130 -16.31 11.68 -0.74
C PRO A 130 -15.64 12.21 -2.00
N PHE A 131 -15.92 11.63 -3.17
CA PHE A 131 -15.29 12.10 -4.42
C PHE A 131 -15.63 13.57 -4.74
N PHE A 132 -16.84 14.01 -4.38
CA PHE A 132 -17.31 15.39 -4.51
C PHE A 132 -17.54 16.02 -3.12
N PRO A 133 -16.52 16.62 -2.47
CA PRO A 133 -16.63 17.15 -1.12
C PRO A 133 -17.61 18.33 -0.98
N ASP A 134 -17.82 19.11 -2.04
CA ASP A 134 -18.73 20.26 -2.01
C ASP A 134 -20.20 19.90 -2.33
N ALA A 135 -20.49 18.62 -2.57
CA ALA A 135 -21.86 18.18 -2.87
C ALA A 135 -22.75 18.26 -1.61
N PRO A 136 -23.95 18.86 -1.69
CA PRO A 136 -24.74 19.23 -0.50
C PRO A 136 -25.24 18.03 0.32
N VAL A 137 -25.46 16.88 -0.31
CA VAL A 137 -26.03 15.69 0.35
C VAL A 137 -24.95 14.65 0.68
N ILE A 138 -23.98 14.47 -0.22
CA ILE A 138 -23.02 13.36 -0.16
C ILE A 138 -21.58 13.80 0.15
N GLY A 139 -21.31 15.11 0.14
CA GLY A 139 -19.97 15.69 0.32
C GLY A 139 -19.49 15.81 1.76
N GLY A 140 -20.35 15.52 2.75
CA GLY A 140 -19.96 15.55 4.17
C GLY A 140 -18.86 14.54 4.52
N SER A 141 -17.98 14.91 5.46
CA SER A 141 -16.83 14.09 5.89
C SER A 141 -17.20 12.94 6.86
N SER A 142 -18.46 12.84 7.28
CA SER A 142 -18.97 11.80 8.18
C SER A 142 -19.78 10.75 7.42
N ARG A 143 -19.54 9.46 7.69
CA ARG A 143 -20.41 8.37 7.21
C ARG A 143 -21.80 8.49 7.82
N THR A 144 -22.79 8.60 6.96
CA THR A 144 -24.21 8.60 7.28
C THR A 144 -24.75 7.17 7.37
N TRP A 145 -26.00 7.01 7.80
CA TRP A 145 -26.68 5.72 7.72
C TRP A 145 -26.87 5.22 6.29
N LEU A 146 -27.04 6.13 5.31
CA LEU A 146 -27.11 5.76 3.90
C LEU A 146 -25.80 5.13 3.43
N ASP A 147 -24.67 5.76 3.74
CA ASP A 147 -23.33 5.24 3.38
C ASP A 147 -23.12 3.83 3.94
N VAL A 148 -23.47 3.64 5.23
CA VAL A 148 -23.36 2.37 5.95
C VAL A 148 -24.29 1.31 5.36
N ALA A 149 -25.53 1.66 5.03
CA ALA A 149 -26.50 0.74 4.45
C ALA A 149 -26.09 0.28 3.05
N LEU A 150 -25.60 1.19 2.21
CA LEU A 150 -25.10 0.85 0.87
C LEU A 150 -23.85 -0.02 0.93
N TYR A 151 -22.93 0.26 1.86
CA TYR A 151 -21.77 -0.60 2.09
C TYR A 151 -22.21 -2.00 2.55
N GLY A 152 -23.11 -2.08 3.52
CA GLY A 152 -23.67 -3.35 4.01
C GLY A 152 -24.37 -4.13 2.90
N ALA A 153 -25.17 -3.46 2.07
CA ALA A 153 -25.83 -4.08 0.92
C ALA A 153 -24.81 -4.66 -0.07
N ASN A 154 -23.74 -3.93 -0.40
CA ASN A 154 -22.69 -4.45 -1.28
C ASN A 154 -22.03 -5.72 -0.71
N GLN A 155 -21.71 -5.74 0.59
CA GLN A 155 -21.14 -6.93 1.23
C GLN A 155 -22.12 -8.11 1.21
N LEU A 156 -23.42 -7.88 1.39
CA LEU A 156 -24.45 -8.92 1.28
C LEU A 156 -24.59 -9.46 -0.15
N PHE A 157 -24.51 -8.61 -1.17
CA PHE A 157 -24.53 -9.06 -2.57
C PHE A 157 -23.28 -9.86 -2.95
N LEU A 158 -22.10 -9.46 -2.48
CA LEU A 158 -20.89 -10.26 -2.64
C LEU A 158 -21.01 -11.63 -1.95
N LEU A 159 -21.56 -11.69 -0.73
CA LEU A 159 -21.85 -12.97 -0.07
C LEU A 159 -22.85 -13.81 -0.88
N ARG A 160 -23.88 -13.19 -1.48
CA ARG A 160 -24.84 -13.88 -2.35
C ARG A 160 -24.15 -14.53 -3.55
N VAL A 161 -23.17 -13.86 -4.17
CA VAL A 161 -22.33 -14.45 -5.23
C VAL A 161 -21.54 -15.64 -4.70
N LEU A 162 -20.94 -15.52 -3.51
CA LEU A 162 -20.08 -16.55 -2.93
C LEU A 162 -20.83 -17.83 -2.53
N VAL A 163 -22.06 -17.72 -2.03
CA VAL A 163 -22.88 -18.88 -1.63
C VAL A 163 -23.67 -19.50 -2.78
N ALA A 164 -23.73 -18.85 -3.95
CA ALA A 164 -24.50 -19.35 -5.08
C ALA A 164 -23.91 -20.66 -5.62
N PRO A 165 -24.75 -21.65 -5.99
CA PRO A 165 -24.29 -22.86 -6.68
C PRO A 165 -23.68 -22.59 -8.04
N GLU A 166 -24.17 -21.58 -8.74
CA GLU A 166 -23.67 -21.13 -10.04
C GLU A 166 -23.64 -19.60 -10.03
N VAL A 167 -22.54 -19.01 -10.51
CA VAL A 167 -22.43 -17.54 -10.57
C VAL A 167 -23.01 -17.05 -11.90
N THR A 168 -24.13 -16.32 -11.83
CA THR A 168 -24.83 -15.72 -12.98
C THR A 168 -24.60 -14.22 -13.08
N ALA A 169 -24.84 -13.63 -14.25
CA ALA A 169 -24.74 -12.18 -14.46
C ALA A 169 -25.61 -11.36 -13.48
N ASP A 170 -26.83 -11.81 -13.21
CA ASP A 170 -27.76 -11.14 -12.28
C ASP A 170 -27.23 -11.08 -10.85
N LEU A 171 -26.39 -12.04 -10.44
CA LEU A 171 -25.75 -12.03 -9.13
C LEU A 171 -24.61 -10.99 -9.06
N LEU A 172 -23.96 -10.69 -10.20
CA LEU A 172 -22.86 -9.74 -10.29
C LEU A 172 -23.35 -8.28 -10.41
N LEU A 173 -24.49 -8.07 -11.07
CA LEU A 173 -25.02 -6.73 -11.37
C LEU A 173 -25.10 -5.79 -10.15
N PRO A 174 -25.62 -6.20 -8.97
CA PRO A 174 -25.74 -5.30 -7.83
C PRO A 174 -24.41 -4.70 -7.39
N THR A 175 -23.34 -5.50 -7.32
CA THR A 175 -21.99 -5.01 -6.97
C THR A 175 -21.38 -4.16 -8.09
N CYS A 176 -21.67 -4.46 -9.36
CA CYS A 176 -21.26 -3.61 -10.48
C CYS A 176 -21.81 -2.19 -10.39
N ILE A 177 -22.98 -2.01 -9.78
CA ILE A 177 -23.61 -0.70 -9.54
C ILE A 177 -23.16 -0.09 -8.21
N LEU A 178 -23.22 -0.87 -7.13
CA LEU A 178 -22.99 -0.36 -5.78
C LEU A 178 -21.54 0.06 -5.54
N LEU A 179 -20.56 -0.65 -6.09
CA LEU A 179 -19.16 -0.34 -5.79
C LEU A 179 -18.72 1.03 -6.36
N PRO A 180 -19.06 1.41 -7.60
CA PRO A 180 -18.86 2.78 -8.08
C PRO A 180 -19.59 3.82 -7.24
N VAL A 181 -20.85 3.56 -6.84
CA VAL A 181 -21.61 4.45 -5.96
C VAL A 181 -20.89 4.64 -4.63
N LEU A 182 -20.40 3.57 -4.02
CA LEU A 182 -19.59 3.64 -2.79
C LEU A 182 -18.31 4.44 -3.01
N GLY A 183 -17.66 4.34 -4.16
CA GLY A 183 -16.49 5.14 -4.49
C GLY A 183 -16.76 6.64 -4.61
N VAL A 184 -17.94 7.01 -5.11
CA VAL A 184 -18.40 8.41 -5.14
C VAL A 184 -18.66 8.92 -3.72
N LEU A 185 -19.29 8.10 -2.87
CA LEU A 185 -19.60 8.44 -1.49
C LEU A 185 -18.35 8.47 -0.58
N ASP A 186 -17.41 7.58 -0.82
CA ASP A 186 -16.16 7.43 -0.07
C ASP A 186 -15.08 6.79 -0.94
N THR A 187 -14.16 7.60 -1.44
CA THR A 187 -13.05 7.17 -2.29
C THR A 187 -12.19 6.09 -1.62
N THR A 188 -12.15 6.06 -0.28
CA THR A 188 -11.47 5.00 0.49
C THR A 188 -12.00 3.62 0.12
N LEU A 189 -13.33 3.47 -0.07
CA LEU A 189 -13.95 2.17 -0.37
C LEU A 189 -13.60 1.68 -1.77
N PHE A 190 -13.54 2.60 -2.75
CA PHE A 190 -13.15 2.27 -4.11
C PHE A 190 -11.71 1.76 -4.19
N LEU A 191 -10.80 2.43 -3.47
CA LEU A 191 -9.40 2.04 -3.40
C LEU A 191 -9.20 0.77 -2.56
N ALA A 192 -9.92 0.63 -1.45
CA ALA A 192 -9.91 -0.58 -0.64
C ALA A 192 -10.34 -1.80 -1.45
N ALA A 193 -11.38 -1.68 -2.29
CA ALA A 193 -11.83 -2.74 -3.18
C ALA A 193 -10.84 -3.11 -4.31
N ARG A 194 -9.67 -2.45 -4.40
CA ARG A 194 -8.67 -2.63 -5.46
C ARG A 194 -9.31 -2.52 -6.84
N SER A 195 -10.06 -1.43 -7.05
CA SER A 195 -10.95 -1.31 -8.20
C SER A 195 -10.23 -1.32 -9.55
N GLU A 196 -8.95 -0.95 -9.58
CA GLU A 196 -8.08 -1.05 -10.75
C GLU A 196 -7.81 -2.51 -11.18
N HIS A 197 -8.04 -3.47 -10.28
CA HIS A 197 -7.81 -4.88 -10.52
C HIS A 197 -9.10 -5.70 -10.34
N TYR A 198 -9.51 -5.92 -9.09
CA TYR A 198 -10.58 -6.88 -8.79
C TYR A 198 -11.92 -6.42 -9.33
N PHE A 199 -12.28 -5.14 -9.14
CA PHE A 199 -13.53 -4.62 -9.66
C PHE A 199 -13.58 -4.61 -11.19
N LEU A 200 -12.49 -4.24 -11.86
CA LEU A 200 -12.45 -4.23 -13.33
C LEU A 200 -12.63 -5.64 -13.92
N VAL A 201 -12.04 -6.65 -13.27
CA VAL A 201 -12.28 -8.06 -13.62
C VAL A 201 -13.73 -8.45 -13.32
N PHE A 202 -14.25 -8.09 -12.14
CA PHE A 202 -15.63 -8.36 -11.75
C PHE A 202 -16.66 -7.74 -12.71
N ALA A 203 -16.44 -6.50 -13.14
CA ALA A 203 -17.25 -5.84 -14.14
C ALA A 203 -17.13 -6.53 -15.51
N SER A 204 -15.93 -7.00 -15.88
CA SER A 204 -15.74 -7.79 -17.11
C SER A 204 -16.48 -9.14 -17.07
N LEU A 205 -16.54 -9.79 -15.89
CA LEU A 205 -17.35 -10.99 -15.68
C LEU A 205 -18.83 -10.73 -15.95
N PHE A 206 -19.34 -9.54 -15.60
CA PHE A 206 -20.72 -9.15 -15.85
C PHE A 206 -20.96 -8.73 -17.31
N VAL A 207 -20.15 -7.80 -17.84
CA VAL A 207 -20.36 -7.20 -19.18
C VAL A 207 -20.14 -8.22 -20.30
N CYS A 208 -19.21 -9.16 -20.12
CA CYS A 208 -18.86 -10.18 -21.13
C CYS A 208 -19.30 -11.59 -20.69
N PHE A 209 -20.38 -11.70 -19.89
CA PHE A 209 -20.79 -12.95 -19.26
C PHE A 209 -21.11 -14.05 -20.29
N ASP A 210 -21.92 -13.73 -21.29
CA ASP A 210 -22.48 -14.70 -22.25
C ASP A 210 -21.48 -15.16 -23.32
N ASP A 211 -20.51 -14.31 -23.68
CA ASP A 211 -19.60 -14.59 -24.80
C ASP A 211 -18.36 -15.40 -24.39
N GLY A 212 -18.16 -15.63 -23.08
CA GLY A 212 -16.93 -16.25 -22.56
C GLY A 212 -15.66 -15.39 -22.70
N VAL A 213 -15.77 -14.21 -23.31
CA VAL A 213 -14.67 -13.28 -23.60
C VAL A 213 -14.16 -12.58 -22.33
N TRP A 214 -14.89 -12.69 -21.22
CA TRP A 214 -14.41 -12.23 -19.91
C TRP A 214 -13.04 -12.82 -19.53
N ILE A 215 -12.68 -14.01 -20.03
CA ILE A 215 -11.35 -14.61 -19.83
C ILE A 215 -10.27 -13.77 -20.52
N ALA A 216 -10.51 -13.34 -21.76
CA ALA A 216 -9.59 -12.45 -22.47
C ALA A 216 -9.48 -11.08 -21.78
N ALA A 217 -10.59 -10.54 -21.28
CA ALA A 217 -10.60 -9.33 -20.47
C ALA A 217 -9.78 -9.50 -19.18
N ALA A 218 -9.94 -10.60 -18.45
CA ALA A 218 -9.15 -10.88 -17.24
C ALA A 218 -7.65 -11.01 -17.57
N LYS A 219 -7.28 -11.70 -18.65
CA LYS A 219 -5.88 -11.76 -19.12
C LYS A 219 -5.32 -10.35 -19.40
N LEU A 220 -6.11 -9.49 -20.05
CA LEU A 220 -5.71 -8.11 -20.34
C LEU A 220 -5.39 -7.34 -19.05
N VAL A 221 -6.24 -7.46 -18.01
CA VAL A 221 -6.00 -6.83 -16.70
C VAL A 221 -4.69 -7.30 -16.08
N TRP A 222 -4.45 -8.61 -16.03
CA TRP A 222 -3.20 -9.19 -15.51
C TRP A 222 -1.97 -8.65 -16.25
N CYS A 223 -2.03 -8.62 -17.58
CA CYS A 223 -0.94 -8.13 -18.42
C CYS A 223 -0.59 -6.67 -18.14
N PHE A 224 -1.61 -5.79 -18.09
CA PHE A 224 -1.39 -4.37 -17.84
C PHE A 224 -0.90 -4.08 -16.43
N ILE A 225 -1.36 -4.84 -15.43
CA ILE A 225 -0.86 -4.68 -14.07
C ILE A 225 0.63 -4.99 -14.01
N TRP A 226 1.10 -6.12 -14.54
CA TRP A 226 2.54 -6.41 -14.55
C TRP A 226 3.32 -5.37 -15.36
N PHE A 227 2.79 -4.95 -16.51
CA PHE A 227 3.43 -3.94 -17.35
C PHE A 227 3.64 -2.61 -16.60
N TRP A 228 2.61 -2.08 -15.94
CA TRP A 228 2.71 -0.81 -15.21
C TRP A 228 3.44 -0.93 -13.88
N ALA A 229 3.30 -2.06 -13.19
CA ALA A 229 4.08 -2.35 -12.00
C ALA A 229 5.59 -2.36 -12.33
N ALA A 230 6.00 -2.95 -13.46
CA ALA A 230 7.37 -2.91 -13.95
C ALA A 230 7.77 -1.49 -14.40
N SER A 231 6.90 -0.81 -15.16
CA SER A 231 7.15 0.56 -15.64
C SER A 231 7.42 1.55 -14.51
N SER A 232 6.64 1.45 -13.43
CA SER A 232 6.82 2.33 -12.29
C SER A 232 8.18 2.14 -11.60
N LYS A 233 8.82 0.96 -11.72
CA LYS A 233 10.14 0.64 -11.15
C LYS A 233 11.33 1.12 -11.99
N VAL A 234 11.08 1.67 -13.18
CA VAL A 234 12.11 2.30 -14.03
C VAL A 234 12.44 3.69 -13.47
N ASN A 235 13.08 3.72 -12.30
CA ASN A 235 13.43 4.93 -11.57
C ASN A 235 14.64 4.70 -10.65
N HIS A 236 15.08 5.75 -9.94
CA HIS A 236 16.21 5.67 -9.00
C HIS A 236 15.82 5.31 -7.56
N HIS A 237 14.54 5.28 -7.24
CA HIS A 237 14.00 4.91 -5.92
C HIS A 237 13.97 3.40 -5.69
N PHE A 238 13.64 2.62 -6.72
CA PHE A 238 13.42 1.18 -6.59
C PHE A 238 14.62 0.40 -6.00
N PRO A 239 15.90 0.75 -6.27
CA PRO A 239 17.05 0.17 -5.57
C PRO A 239 16.96 0.27 -4.04
N SER A 240 16.44 1.38 -3.50
CA SER A 240 16.24 1.55 -2.05
C SER A 240 15.13 0.65 -1.51
N VAL A 241 14.06 0.43 -2.28
CA VAL A 241 12.99 -0.51 -1.92
C VAL A 241 13.52 -1.93 -1.88
N ILE A 242 14.29 -2.34 -2.88
CA ILE A 242 14.86 -3.70 -2.94
C ILE A 242 15.86 -3.93 -1.82
N MET A 243 16.73 -2.95 -1.55
CA MET A 243 17.62 -2.96 -0.38
C MET A 243 16.81 -3.18 0.90
N VAL A 244 15.73 -2.40 1.10
CA VAL A 244 14.91 -2.49 2.30
C VAL A 244 14.14 -3.81 2.41
N MET A 245 13.51 -4.24 1.32
CA MET A 245 12.76 -5.50 1.23
C MET A 245 13.66 -6.71 1.54
N MET A 246 14.83 -6.80 0.92
CA MET A 246 15.76 -7.91 1.13
C MET A 246 16.38 -7.88 2.52
N ASN A 247 16.64 -6.68 3.09
CA ASN A 247 17.14 -6.59 4.47
C ASN A 247 16.07 -7.00 5.49
N ASN A 248 14.79 -6.68 5.23
CA ASN A 248 13.67 -7.16 6.05
C ASN A 248 13.40 -8.66 5.86
N GLY A 249 13.80 -9.22 4.72
CA GLY A 249 13.61 -10.61 4.33
C GLY A 249 14.05 -11.59 5.41
N PRO A 250 13.13 -12.36 6.02
CA PRO A 250 13.46 -13.29 7.10
C PRO A 250 14.32 -14.47 6.64
N PHE A 251 14.25 -14.78 5.34
CA PHE A 251 15.04 -15.84 4.70
C PHE A 251 16.20 -15.30 3.86
N PHE A 252 16.39 -13.98 3.82
CA PHE A 252 17.50 -13.41 3.07
C PHE A 252 18.82 -13.76 3.79
N PRO A 253 19.84 -14.28 3.08
CA PRO A 253 21.05 -14.76 3.74
C PRO A 253 21.76 -13.67 4.55
N LYS A 254 22.00 -13.94 5.84
CA LYS A 254 22.57 -12.95 6.78
C LYS A 254 23.89 -12.35 6.29
N TRP A 255 24.75 -13.17 5.68
CA TRP A 255 26.05 -12.76 5.16
C TRP A 255 25.95 -11.85 3.92
N LEU A 256 24.80 -11.78 3.25
CA LEU A 256 24.54 -10.87 2.13
C LEU A 256 23.97 -9.52 2.57
N LYS A 257 23.50 -9.36 3.81
CA LYS A 257 22.80 -8.14 4.24
C LYS A 257 23.66 -6.89 4.16
N SER A 258 24.92 -6.96 4.59
CA SER A 258 25.85 -5.82 4.47
C SER A 258 26.10 -5.40 3.02
N TYR A 259 26.03 -6.33 2.07
CA TYR A 259 26.19 -6.06 0.64
C TYR A 259 24.99 -5.34 0.02
N LEU A 260 23.87 -5.20 0.72
CA LEU A 260 22.75 -4.40 0.25
C LEU A 260 23.04 -2.89 0.34
N PHE A 261 23.97 -2.50 1.22
CA PHE A 261 24.38 -1.12 1.46
C PHE A 261 25.69 -0.79 0.74
N ALA A 262 25.86 0.48 0.35
CA ALA A 262 27.08 0.93 -0.33
C ALA A 262 28.33 0.80 0.54
N GLY A 263 28.20 0.97 1.87
CA GLY A 263 29.29 0.79 2.83
C GLY A 263 28.78 0.71 4.26
N TYR A 264 28.16 -0.42 4.64
CA TYR A 264 27.68 -0.64 6.01
C TYR A 264 28.83 -0.55 7.04
N PRO A 265 28.66 0.13 8.20
CA PRO A 265 27.44 0.78 8.71
C PRO A 265 27.33 2.28 8.40
N ASP A 266 28.31 2.86 7.71
CA ASP A 266 28.48 4.32 7.56
C ASP A 266 27.76 4.87 6.33
N ASP A 267 27.57 4.06 5.30
CA ASP A 267 26.88 4.40 4.06
C ASP A 267 25.74 3.41 3.79
N LEU A 268 24.53 3.84 4.14
CA LEU A 268 23.30 3.05 3.99
C LEU A 268 22.57 3.36 2.68
N ARG A 269 23.23 4.00 1.71
CA ARG A 269 22.68 4.13 0.36
C ARG A 269 22.63 2.76 -0.34
N PRO A 270 21.76 2.57 -1.34
CA PRO A 270 21.69 1.31 -2.08
C PRO A 270 23.02 0.96 -2.75
N SER A 271 23.47 -0.28 -2.58
CA SER A 271 24.69 -0.77 -3.22
C SER A 271 24.51 -1.06 -4.72
N ARG A 272 25.61 -1.37 -5.40
CA ARG A 272 25.58 -1.92 -6.78
C ARG A 272 24.83 -3.26 -6.85
N PHE A 273 24.91 -4.07 -5.80
CA PHE A 273 24.19 -5.34 -5.72
C PHE A 273 22.67 -5.11 -5.58
N ALA A 274 22.24 -4.21 -4.69
CA ALA A 274 20.82 -3.85 -4.57
C ALA A 274 20.27 -3.26 -5.89
N THR A 275 21.08 -2.42 -6.55
CA THR A 275 20.74 -1.83 -7.86
C THR A 275 20.59 -2.90 -8.95
N PHE A 276 21.52 -3.87 -9.01
CA PHE A 276 21.41 -4.99 -9.94
C PHE A 276 20.14 -5.82 -9.69
N MET A 277 19.85 -6.17 -8.44
CA MET A 277 18.65 -6.91 -8.06
C MET A 277 17.36 -6.15 -8.42
N ALA A 278 17.36 -4.82 -8.29
CA ALA A 278 16.25 -3.97 -8.68
C ALA A 278 16.01 -3.98 -10.19
N HIS A 279 17.05 -3.87 -11.01
CA HIS A 279 16.92 -3.97 -12.46
C HIS A 279 16.50 -5.38 -12.90
N PHE A 280 17.05 -6.42 -12.28
CA PHE A 280 16.66 -7.80 -12.55
C PHE A 280 15.18 -8.05 -12.22
N GLY A 281 14.70 -7.56 -11.07
CA GLY A 281 13.29 -7.63 -10.70
C GLY A 281 12.39 -6.88 -11.69
N THR A 282 12.79 -5.68 -12.10
CA THR A 282 12.06 -4.86 -13.09
C THR A 282 11.96 -5.57 -14.44
N LEU A 283 13.08 -6.09 -14.95
CA LEU A 283 13.10 -6.84 -16.21
C LEU A 283 12.24 -8.10 -16.12
N SER A 284 12.37 -8.84 -15.01
CA SER A 284 11.60 -10.07 -14.79
C SER A 284 10.10 -9.80 -14.82
N GLU A 285 9.64 -8.71 -14.19
CA GLU A 285 8.23 -8.33 -14.14
C GLU A 285 7.67 -7.95 -15.52
N TYR A 286 8.45 -7.25 -16.36
CA TYR A 286 8.08 -7.03 -17.77
C TYR A 286 7.97 -8.33 -18.57
N MET A 287 8.82 -9.32 -18.28
CA MET A 287 8.83 -10.59 -18.99
C MET A 287 7.64 -11.48 -18.63
N LEU A 288 6.98 -11.29 -17.48
CA LEU A 288 5.82 -12.10 -17.08
C LEU A 288 4.70 -12.09 -18.15
N PRO A 289 4.11 -10.94 -18.52
CA PRO A 289 3.06 -10.92 -19.54
C PRO A 289 3.56 -11.34 -20.92
N VAL A 290 4.81 -11.00 -21.27
CA VAL A 290 5.41 -11.33 -22.58
C VAL A 290 5.53 -12.85 -22.74
N CYS A 291 6.09 -13.53 -21.74
CA CYS A 291 6.23 -14.99 -21.77
C CYS A 291 4.88 -15.70 -21.84
N LEU A 292 3.88 -15.23 -21.09
CA LEU A 292 2.54 -15.81 -21.10
C LEU A 292 1.82 -15.62 -22.45
N ILE A 293 1.88 -14.41 -23.04
CA ILE A 293 1.30 -14.13 -24.36
C ILE A 293 2.01 -14.96 -25.43
N LEU A 294 3.35 -14.94 -25.48
CA LEU A 294 4.10 -15.71 -26.47
C LEU A 294 3.84 -17.21 -26.35
N ALA A 295 3.76 -17.74 -25.12
CA ALA A 295 3.43 -19.15 -24.91
C ALA A 295 2.04 -19.51 -25.47
N THR A 296 1.06 -18.60 -25.38
CA THR A 296 -0.27 -18.78 -25.98
C THR A 296 -0.23 -18.65 -27.50
N GLU A 297 0.40 -17.62 -28.06
CA GLU A 297 0.43 -17.35 -29.50
C GLU A 297 1.26 -18.38 -30.29
N LEU A 298 2.28 -18.96 -29.67
CA LEU A 298 3.11 -20.02 -30.27
C LEU A 298 2.47 -21.42 -30.17
N GLY A 299 1.14 -21.48 -30.08
CA GLY A 299 0.36 -22.72 -30.12
C GLY A 299 0.02 -23.31 -28.74
N ALA A 300 0.13 -22.52 -27.66
CA ALA A 300 -0.30 -22.90 -26.32
C ALA A 300 0.26 -24.26 -25.84
N HIS A 301 1.52 -24.56 -26.19
CA HIS A 301 2.13 -25.83 -25.81
C HIS A 301 2.17 -25.97 -24.27
N PRO A 302 1.65 -27.06 -23.67
CA PRO A 302 1.49 -27.16 -22.22
C PRO A 302 2.79 -26.92 -21.43
N LEU A 303 3.92 -27.39 -21.94
CA LEU A 303 5.22 -27.16 -21.30
C LEU A 303 5.65 -25.68 -21.30
N ALA A 304 5.35 -24.95 -22.38
CA ALA A 304 5.69 -23.53 -22.48
C ALA A 304 4.83 -22.69 -21.53
N LEU A 305 3.52 -22.98 -21.46
CA LEU A 305 2.61 -22.36 -20.50
C LEU A 305 2.99 -22.68 -19.07
N ALA A 306 3.29 -23.95 -18.76
CA ALA A 306 3.74 -24.35 -17.43
C ALA A 306 5.03 -23.62 -17.03
N ALA A 307 6.02 -23.51 -17.93
CA ALA A 307 7.24 -22.77 -17.67
C ALA A 307 6.97 -21.28 -17.39
N ALA A 308 6.09 -20.64 -18.15
CA ALA A 308 5.69 -19.24 -17.93
C ALA A 308 4.95 -19.07 -16.58
N CYS A 309 4.02 -19.97 -16.23
CA CYS A 309 3.31 -19.94 -14.95
C CYS A 309 4.24 -20.22 -13.76
N LEU A 310 5.23 -21.12 -13.91
CA LEU A 310 6.27 -21.34 -12.91
C LEU A 310 7.15 -20.09 -12.74
N PHE A 311 7.44 -19.36 -13.81
CA PHE A 311 8.17 -18.10 -13.72
C PHE A 311 7.38 -17.04 -12.93
N VAL A 312 6.08 -16.86 -13.21
CA VAL A 312 5.18 -16.00 -12.41
C VAL A 312 5.17 -16.43 -10.94
N THR A 313 5.03 -17.74 -10.69
CA THR A 313 5.01 -18.32 -9.34
C THR A 313 6.31 -18.05 -8.60
N SER A 314 7.45 -18.18 -9.27
CA SER A 314 8.77 -17.91 -8.69
C SER A 314 8.97 -16.43 -8.38
N PHE A 315 8.54 -15.54 -9.28
CA PHE A 315 8.63 -14.09 -9.07
C PHE A 315 7.79 -13.62 -7.88
N HIS A 316 6.50 -13.95 -7.85
CA HIS A 316 5.62 -13.59 -6.74
C HIS A 316 5.95 -14.36 -5.46
N GLY A 317 6.46 -15.60 -5.57
CA GLY A 317 6.95 -16.39 -4.44
C GLY A 317 8.17 -15.76 -3.78
N TRP A 318 9.15 -15.30 -4.57
CA TRP A 318 10.32 -14.55 -4.07
C TRP A 318 9.87 -13.31 -3.27
N ILE A 319 8.92 -12.57 -3.83
CA ILE A 319 8.33 -11.40 -3.19
C ILE A 319 7.68 -11.78 -1.85
N GLY A 320 6.81 -12.80 -1.82
CA GLY A 320 6.13 -13.27 -0.62
C GLY A 320 7.07 -13.80 0.47
N ILE A 321 8.14 -14.50 0.09
CA ILE A 321 9.16 -15.03 1.01
C ILE A 321 9.93 -13.90 1.71
N ASN A 322 10.15 -12.77 1.05
CA ASN A 322 10.80 -11.62 1.69
C ASN A 322 9.88 -10.89 2.69
N ASN A 323 8.59 -11.27 2.80
CA ASN A 323 7.61 -10.74 3.74
C ASN A 323 7.71 -9.21 3.96
N PRO A 324 7.73 -8.38 2.90
CA PRO A 324 7.85 -6.94 3.09
C PRO A 324 6.62 -6.38 3.81
N SER A 325 6.86 -5.44 4.72
CA SER A 325 5.81 -4.78 5.48
C SER A 325 4.85 -4.04 4.54
N GLY A 326 3.54 -4.13 4.82
CA GLY A 326 2.50 -3.47 4.04
C GLY A 326 2.24 -4.07 2.64
N MET A 327 2.74 -5.28 2.33
CA MET A 327 2.56 -5.93 1.03
C MET A 327 1.24 -6.71 0.90
N PRO A 328 0.59 -6.74 -0.29
CA PRO A 328 -0.66 -7.45 -0.49
C PRO A 328 -0.34 -8.89 -0.88
N VAL A 329 0.06 -9.73 0.08
CA VAL A 329 0.44 -11.13 -0.25
C VAL A 329 -0.76 -11.90 -0.81
N ASP A 330 -1.98 -11.60 -0.35
CA ASP A 330 -3.23 -12.10 -0.91
C ASP A 330 -3.41 -11.70 -2.38
N TRP A 331 -3.09 -10.46 -2.76
CA TRP A 331 -3.03 -10.05 -4.17
C TRP A 331 -2.00 -10.84 -4.97
N ASN A 332 -0.80 -11.09 -4.42
CA ASN A 332 0.22 -11.91 -5.08
C ASN A 332 -0.26 -13.36 -5.28
N ILE A 333 -0.94 -13.95 -4.30
CA ILE A 333 -1.56 -15.28 -4.42
C ILE A 333 -2.57 -15.30 -5.56
N LEU A 334 -3.41 -14.26 -5.67
CA LEU A 334 -4.37 -14.15 -6.76
C LEU A 334 -3.67 -13.99 -8.12
N MET A 335 -2.57 -13.22 -8.19
CA MET A 335 -1.80 -13.08 -9.44
C MET A 335 -1.24 -14.43 -9.91
N ILE A 336 -0.71 -15.24 -8.98
CA ILE A 336 -0.23 -16.60 -9.27
C ILE A 336 -1.40 -17.48 -9.73
N TYR A 337 -2.49 -17.54 -8.96
CA TYR A 337 -3.66 -18.33 -9.30
C TYR A 337 -4.21 -17.93 -10.67
N GLY A 338 -4.33 -16.63 -10.95
CA GLY A 338 -4.76 -16.10 -12.23
C GLY A 338 -3.85 -16.50 -13.38
N ALA A 339 -2.53 -16.55 -13.20
CA ALA A 339 -1.63 -17.06 -14.24
C ALA A 339 -1.91 -18.53 -14.59
N TRP A 340 -2.02 -19.39 -13.58
CA TRP A 340 -2.34 -20.81 -13.78
C TRP A 340 -3.75 -21.01 -14.35
N TRP A 341 -4.73 -20.24 -13.88
CA TRP A 341 -6.11 -20.37 -14.30
C TRP A 341 -6.32 -19.83 -15.72
N LEU A 342 -5.89 -18.59 -15.98
CA LEU A 342 -6.14 -17.88 -17.23
C LEU A 342 -5.27 -18.41 -18.37
N TRP A 343 -4.00 -18.79 -18.15
CA TRP A 343 -3.13 -19.21 -19.25
C TRP A 343 -2.95 -20.72 -19.34
N PHE A 344 -2.75 -21.42 -18.23
CA PHE A 344 -2.49 -22.85 -18.28
C PHE A 344 -3.79 -23.67 -18.39
N ALA A 345 -4.79 -23.41 -17.55
CA ALA A 345 -6.05 -24.14 -17.58
C ALA A 345 -7.00 -23.64 -18.70
N HIS A 346 -6.99 -22.34 -19.01
CA HIS A 346 -7.87 -21.73 -20.03
C HIS A 346 -7.09 -20.91 -21.07
N PRO A 347 -6.16 -21.53 -21.83
CA PRO A 347 -5.30 -20.80 -22.78
C PRO A 347 -6.09 -20.02 -23.84
N THR A 348 -7.33 -20.42 -24.13
CA THR A 348 -8.25 -19.71 -25.02
C THR A 348 -9.44 -19.12 -24.24
N PRO A 349 -10.02 -18.00 -24.69
CA PRO A 349 -9.57 -17.14 -25.80
C PRO A 349 -8.27 -16.37 -25.49
N PRO A 350 -7.48 -15.97 -26.51
CA PRO A 350 -6.30 -15.13 -26.31
C PRO A 350 -6.70 -13.68 -25.99
N VAL A 351 -5.74 -12.87 -25.52
CA VAL A 351 -5.98 -11.50 -25.03
C VAL A 351 -6.71 -10.63 -26.06
N GLN A 352 -6.32 -10.73 -27.33
CA GLN A 352 -6.86 -9.91 -28.43
C GLN A 352 -8.34 -10.16 -28.74
N ALA A 353 -8.92 -11.28 -28.27
CA ALA A 353 -10.31 -11.62 -28.54
C ALA A 353 -11.29 -10.55 -28.02
N ILE A 354 -10.95 -9.84 -26.93
CA ILE A 354 -11.80 -8.80 -26.38
C ILE A 354 -12.03 -7.62 -27.35
N PHE A 355 -11.04 -7.27 -28.16
CA PHE A 355 -11.15 -6.15 -29.08
C PHE A 355 -12.11 -6.42 -30.24
N LEU A 356 -12.24 -7.69 -30.64
CA LEU A 356 -13.15 -8.10 -31.72
C LEU A 356 -14.55 -8.37 -31.20
N ALA A 357 -14.67 -9.05 -30.06
CA ALA A 357 -15.97 -9.47 -29.55
C ALA A 357 -16.73 -8.36 -28.81
N ASN A 358 -16.03 -7.48 -28.09
CA ASN A 358 -16.68 -6.37 -27.39
C ASN A 358 -15.81 -5.09 -27.44
N PRO A 359 -15.76 -4.40 -28.59
CA PRO A 359 -14.90 -3.23 -28.78
C PRO A 359 -15.24 -2.07 -27.84
N ALA A 360 -16.51 -1.92 -27.44
CA ALA A 360 -16.93 -0.88 -26.51
C ALA A 360 -16.36 -1.13 -25.11
N TRP A 361 -16.47 -2.36 -24.59
CA TRP A 361 -15.85 -2.70 -23.31
C TRP A 361 -14.32 -2.67 -23.39
N ALA A 362 -13.73 -3.12 -24.49
CA ALA A 362 -12.29 -3.03 -24.72
C ALA A 362 -11.79 -1.58 -24.64
N ALA A 363 -12.54 -0.61 -25.17
CA ALA A 363 -12.21 0.82 -25.06
C ALA A 363 -12.23 1.32 -23.60
N VAL A 364 -13.24 0.92 -22.81
CA VAL A 364 -13.31 1.22 -21.37
C VAL A 364 -12.10 0.62 -20.64
N MET A 365 -11.78 -0.63 -20.95
CA MET A 365 -10.62 -1.30 -20.37
C MET A 365 -9.30 -0.61 -20.75
N LEU A 366 -9.10 -0.22 -22.00
CA LEU A 366 -7.91 0.52 -22.42
C LEU A 366 -7.81 1.89 -21.72
N PHE A 367 -8.94 2.56 -21.50
CA PHE A 367 -8.94 3.78 -20.71
C PHE A 367 -8.45 3.51 -19.27
N CYS A 368 -9.02 2.51 -18.60
CA CYS A 368 -8.66 2.17 -17.22
C CYS A 368 -7.25 1.55 -17.07
N LEU A 369 -6.80 0.74 -18.03
CA LEU A 369 -5.58 -0.06 -17.95
C LEU A 369 -4.38 0.59 -18.63
N PHE A 370 -4.59 1.54 -19.54
CA PHE A 370 -3.49 2.23 -20.24
C PHE A 370 -3.54 3.73 -20.03
N VAL A 371 -4.67 4.40 -20.33
CA VAL A 371 -4.74 5.87 -20.28
C VAL A 371 -4.57 6.40 -18.85
N VAL A 372 -5.32 5.85 -17.89
CA VAL A 372 -5.25 6.28 -16.48
C VAL A 372 -3.84 6.01 -15.88
N PRO A 373 -3.26 4.80 -16.01
CA PRO A 373 -1.89 4.56 -15.54
C PRO A 373 -0.83 5.41 -16.24
N LEU A 374 -0.91 5.60 -17.55
CA LEU A 374 0.02 6.45 -18.28
C LEU A 374 -0.03 7.89 -17.75
N TYR A 375 -1.23 8.45 -17.64
CA TYR A 375 -1.43 9.79 -17.10
C TYR A 375 -0.93 9.88 -15.65
N GLY A 376 -1.20 8.87 -14.81
CA GLY A 376 -0.72 8.81 -13.43
C GLY A 376 0.79 8.62 -13.27
N ASN A 377 1.49 8.09 -14.27
CA ASN A 377 2.96 8.04 -14.26
C ASN A 377 3.59 9.34 -14.77
N LEU A 378 2.91 10.06 -15.69
CA LEU A 378 3.38 11.34 -16.23
C LEU A 378 3.04 12.53 -15.32
N VAL A 379 1.87 12.53 -14.68
CA VAL A 379 1.36 13.62 -13.84
C VAL A 379 0.79 13.04 -12.53
N PRO A 380 1.67 12.49 -11.67
CA PRO A 380 1.25 11.63 -10.57
C PRO A 380 0.38 12.31 -9.51
N LYS A 381 0.45 13.64 -9.37
CA LYS A 381 -0.38 14.41 -8.44
C LYS A 381 -1.90 14.30 -8.67
N HIS A 382 -2.33 13.80 -9.83
CA HIS A 382 -3.75 13.72 -10.20
C HIS A 382 -4.35 12.31 -10.14
N VAL A 383 -3.52 11.28 -9.99
CA VAL A 383 -3.98 9.89 -10.03
C VAL A 383 -3.43 9.17 -8.82
N SER A 384 -4.33 8.55 -8.06
CA SER A 384 -3.99 7.62 -7.00
C SER A 384 -2.89 6.66 -7.46
N PHE A 385 -1.93 6.41 -6.57
CA PHE A 385 -0.87 5.43 -6.77
C PHE A 385 -1.40 4.05 -7.22
N LEU A 386 -2.54 3.62 -6.68
CA LEU A 386 -3.17 2.34 -7.01
C LEU A 386 -3.68 2.34 -8.43
N LEU A 387 -4.45 3.38 -8.80
CA LEU A 387 -4.99 3.52 -10.15
C LEU A 387 -3.88 3.75 -11.19
N ALA A 388 -2.78 4.36 -10.78
CA ALA A 388 -1.58 4.52 -11.60
C ALA A 388 -0.73 3.24 -11.71
N MET A 389 -1.08 2.19 -10.96
CA MET A 389 -0.39 0.91 -10.87
C MET A 389 1.11 1.04 -10.53
N ARG A 390 1.46 1.99 -9.66
CA ARG A 390 2.86 2.30 -9.34
C ARG A 390 3.49 1.40 -8.27
N TYR A 391 2.97 0.18 -8.17
CA TYR A 391 3.13 -0.71 -7.01
C TYR A 391 4.58 -0.91 -6.57
N TYR A 392 4.85 -0.55 -5.31
CA TYR A 392 6.11 -0.77 -4.58
C TYR A 392 7.36 -0.28 -5.31
N ALA A 393 7.25 0.75 -6.16
CA ALA A 393 8.38 1.30 -6.90
C ALA A 393 9.25 2.28 -6.09
N GLY A 394 8.86 2.59 -4.86
CA GLY A 394 9.49 3.60 -4.01
C GLY A 394 9.20 5.03 -4.46
N ASN A 395 8.14 5.23 -5.24
CA ASN A 395 7.82 6.51 -5.85
C ASN A 395 6.30 6.72 -5.83
N TRP A 396 5.78 7.07 -4.66
CA TRP A 396 4.38 7.39 -4.43
C TRP A 396 4.24 8.58 -3.50
N ALA A 397 3.10 9.28 -3.58
CA ALA A 397 2.81 10.39 -2.69
C ALA A 397 2.65 9.88 -1.25
N TYR A 398 3.13 10.64 -0.27
CA TYR A 398 3.01 10.26 1.13
C TYR A 398 2.89 11.51 2.01
N ASN A 399 2.48 11.31 3.27
CA ASN A 399 2.35 12.40 4.24
C ASN A 399 3.05 12.07 5.55
N VAL A 400 3.57 13.09 6.21
CA VAL A 400 4.09 13.03 7.58
C VAL A 400 3.27 13.99 8.44
N TRP A 401 2.69 13.47 9.51
CA TRP A 401 1.90 14.23 10.47
C TRP A 401 2.73 14.49 11.71
N LEU A 402 2.88 15.76 12.06
CA LEU A 402 3.71 16.25 13.15
C LEU A 402 2.80 16.83 14.23
N PHE A 403 2.65 16.13 15.35
CA PHE A 403 1.85 16.55 16.50
C PHE A 403 2.74 17.21 17.55
N ARG A 404 2.53 18.49 17.87
CA ARG A 404 3.27 19.21 18.90
C ARG A 404 2.89 18.69 20.29
N GLY A 405 3.88 18.36 21.11
CA GLY A 405 3.65 17.90 22.49
C GLY A 405 2.60 16.79 22.57
N ASP A 406 1.56 17.00 23.40
CA ASP A 406 0.49 16.04 23.64
C ASP A 406 -0.76 16.23 22.75
N SER A 407 -0.68 17.07 21.70
CA SER A 407 -1.83 17.41 20.85
C SER A 407 -2.46 16.20 20.15
N GLU A 408 -1.71 15.11 19.93
CA GLU A 408 -2.23 13.83 19.40
C GLU A 408 -3.45 13.32 20.18
N LYS A 409 -3.55 13.61 21.50
CA LYS A 409 -4.69 13.22 22.34
C LYS A 409 -6.03 13.78 21.84
N LYS A 410 -6.03 14.89 21.08
CA LYS A 410 -7.25 15.44 20.45
C LYS A 410 -7.87 14.46 19.44
N LEU A 411 -7.12 13.49 18.92
CA LEU A 411 -7.65 12.40 18.08
C LEU A 411 -8.65 11.51 18.81
N ALA A 412 -8.75 11.57 20.15
CA ALA A 412 -9.79 10.90 20.93
C ALA A 412 -11.22 11.35 20.53
N LYS A 413 -11.38 12.56 19.98
CA LYS A 413 -12.66 13.09 19.48
C LYS A 413 -13.14 12.39 18.19
N ILE A 414 -12.25 11.69 17.49
CA ILE A 414 -12.59 10.96 16.26
C ILE A 414 -13.19 9.60 16.62
N LYS A 415 -14.34 9.29 16.02
CA LYS A 415 -14.95 7.96 16.09
C LYS A 415 -14.13 6.98 15.24
N LYS A 416 -13.49 6.00 15.89
CA LYS A 416 -12.59 5.00 15.28
C LYS A 416 -12.66 3.66 16.00
N ALA A 417 -12.23 2.58 15.36
CA ALA A 417 -12.31 1.22 15.91
C ALA A 417 -11.14 0.86 16.85
N SER A 418 -10.00 1.54 16.73
CA SER A 418 -8.79 1.32 17.53
C SER A 418 -8.29 2.62 18.14
N GLY A 419 -7.45 2.51 19.18
CA GLY A 419 -6.67 3.65 19.68
C GLY A 419 -5.66 4.17 18.66
N THR A 420 -4.97 5.26 19.00
CA THR A 420 -3.81 5.76 18.25
C THR A 420 -2.70 4.69 18.20
N PHE A 421 -1.71 4.88 17.33
CA PHE A 421 -0.58 3.95 17.27
C PHE A 421 0.17 3.89 18.60
N ARG A 422 0.40 5.04 19.24
CA ARG A 422 1.03 5.11 20.57
C ARG A 422 0.21 4.37 21.61
N GLU A 423 -1.11 4.55 21.66
CA GLU A 423 -2.00 3.87 22.60
C GLU A 423 -1.99 2.34 22.41
N GLN A 424 -2.00 1.89 21.15
CA GLN A 424 -1.90 0.47 20.83
C GLN A 424 -0.55 -0.11 21.25
N LEU A 425 0.56 0.59 20.98
CA LEU A 425 1.88 0.16 21.43
C LEU A 425 1.99 0.14 22.96
N ALA A 426 1.47 1.14 23.67
CA ALA A 426 1.46 1.18 25.15
C ALA A 426 0.65 0.03 25.77
N SER A 427 -0.31 -0.53 25.01
CA SER A 427 -1.03 -1.73 25.45
C SER A 427 -0.13 -2.97 25.50
N ILE A 428 0.93 -3.01 24.68
CA ILE A 428 1.88 -4.12 24.52
C ILE A 428 3.18 -3.85 25.29
N LEU A 429 3.77 -2.67 25.11
CA LEU A 429 5.01 -2.21 25.72
C LEU A 429 4.68 -1.39 26.96
N LYS A 430 4.77 -1.99 28.15
CA LYS A 430 4.47 -1.33 29.44
C LYS A 430 5.59 -0.42 29.95
N ASP A 431 6.81 -0.63 29.48
CA ASP A 431 7.95 0.23 29.80
C ASP A 431 7.91 1.47 28.90
N GLU A 432 7.76 2.66 29.49
CA GLU A 432 7.69 3.93 28.77
C GLU A 432 8.96 4.21 27.95
N LYS A 433 10.14 3.75 28.40
CA LYS A 433 11.39 3.91 27.64
C LYS A 433 11.37 3.04 26.38
N MET A 434 10.88 1.80 26.49
CA MET A 434 10.73 0.91 25.33
C MET A 434 9.67 1.42 24.36
N LEU A 435 8.57 1.99 24.87
CA LEU A 435 7.56 2.66 24.06
C LEU A 435 8.16 3.85 23.30
N ALA A 436 8.87 4.75 24.00
CA ALA A 436 9.52 5.90 23.38
C ALA A 436 10.56 5.48 22.32
N ALA A 437 11.36 4.44 22.62
CA ALA A 437 12.32 3.89 21.67
C ALA A 437 11.62 3.34 20.41
N ALA A 438 10.53 2.57 20.57
CA ALA A 438 9.74 2.06 19.46
C ALA A 438 9.12 3.19 18.62
N MET A 439 8.58 4.23 19.27
CA MET A 439 8.05 5.42 18.60
C MET A 439 9.14 6.16 17.81
N SER A 440 10.37 6.24 18.34
CA SER A 440 11.49 6.89 17.67
C SER A 440 11.92 6.20 16.37
N MET A 441 11.55 4.93 16.16
CA MET A 441 11.85 4.17 14.94
C MET A 441 10.89 4.48 13.79
N LEU A 442 9.74 5.12 14.04
CA LEU A 442 8.74 5.42 13.00
C LEU A 442 9.30 6.12 11.75
N PRO A 443 10.14 7.18 11.87
CA PRO A 443 10.66 7.89 10.71
C PRO A 443 11.56 7.03 9.83
N VAL A 444 12.21 6.00 10.39
CA VAL A 444 13.19 5.15 9.67
C VAL A 444 12.57 4.56 8.40
N SER A 445 11.30 4.18 8.45
CA SER A 445 10.58 3.64 7.29
C SER A 445 10.61 4.58 6.08
N ARG A 446 10.52 5.90 6.27
CA ARG A 446 10.59 6.89 5.18
C ARG A 446 12.02 7.22 4.81
N PHE A 447 12.85 7.45 5.82
CA PHE A 447 14.21 7.93 5.63
C PHE A 447 15.14 6.90 4.98
N MET A 448 14.92 5.59 5.22
CA MET A 448 15.68 4.52 4.56
C MET A 448 15.39 4.40 3.05
N HIS A 449 14.27 4.96 2.57
CA HIS A 449 13.93 5.00 1.16
C HIS A 449 14.36 6.33 0.53
N LEU A 450 14.75 6.31 -0.74
CA LEU A 450 15.13 7.53 -1.47
C LEU A 450 13.97 8.55 -1.50
N GLN A 451 12.72 8.06 -1.53
CA GLN A 451 11.53 8.90 -1.50
C GLN A 451 11.46 9.82 -0.28
N GLY A 452 12.15 9.49 0.83
CA GLY A 452 12.14 10.30 2.05
C GLY A 452 13.08 11.51 2.00
N ARG A 453 13.93 11.65 0.99
CA ARG A 453 14.92 12.76 0.93
C ARG A 453 14.33 14.16 0.91
N PRO A 454 13.17 14.45 0.27
CA PRO A 454 12.53 15.77 0.38
C PRO A 454 12.23 16.19 1.83
N LEU A 455 12.10 15.25 2.77
CA LEU A 455 11.90 15.57 4.19
C LEU A 455 13.11 16.26 4.82
N LEU A 456 14.30 16.15 4.23
CA LEU A 456 15.50 16.84 4.69
C LEU A 456 15.40 18.37 4.51
N GLU A 457 14.54 18.82 3.62
CA GLU A 457 14.25 20.23 3.35
C GLU A 457 12.90 20.65 3.97
N ALA A 458 11.89 19.80 3.82
CA ALA A 458 10.52 20.13 4.20
C ALA A 458 10.30 20.18 5.74
N ILE A 459 10.87 19.24 6.51
CA ILE A 459 10.63 19.19 7.97
C ILE A 459 11.21 20.41 8.68
N PRO A 460 12.47 20.83 8.44
CA PRO A 460 13.02 22.05 9.07
C PRO A 460 12.20 23.31 8.79
N ARG A 461 11.46 23.36 7.67
CA ARG A 461 10.59 24.47 7.30
C ARG A 461 9.18 24.36 7.88
N ALA A 462 8.77 23.15 8.28
CA ALA A 462 7.43 22.86 8.78
C ALA A 462 7.23 23.20 10.26
N VAL A 463 8.31 23.15 11.05
CA VAL A 463 8.24 23.24 12.52
C VAL A 463 9.29 24.19 13.09
N ASP A 464 9.08 24.66 14.31
CA ASP A 464 10.05 25.49 15.04
C ASP A 464 11.25 24.68 15.51
N HIS A 465 11.02 23.48 16.07
CA HIS A 465 12.05 22.52 16.41
C HIS A 465 11.45 21.11 16.38
N VAL A 466 12.03 20.20 15.59
CA VAL A 466 11.45 18.88 15.32
C VAL A 466 11.25 18.01 16.56
N ASP A 467 12.13 18.14 17.56
CA ASP A 467 12.01 17.36 18.80
C ASP A 467 10.80 17.75 19.67
N ASN A 468 10.15 18.88 19.37
CA ASN A 468 8.89 19.26 20.03
C ASN A 468 7.67 18.51 19.46
N TYR A 469 7.87 17.72 18.40
CA TYR A 469 6.81 17.08 17.64
C TYR A 469 6.95 15.55 17.63
N THR A 470 5.82 14.88 17.77
CA THR A 470 5.71 13.45 17.48
C THR A 470 5.53 13.26 15.98
N PHE A 471 6.48 12.55 15.36
CA PHE A 471 6.39 12.13 13.97
C PHE A 471 5.42 10.95 13.86
N MET A 472 4.39 11.10 13.04
CA MET A 472 3.46 10.04 12.68
C MET A 472 3.41 9.88 11.17
N ASP A 473 3.60 8.66 10.70
CA ASP A 473 3.47 8.38 9.28
C ASP A 473 2.01 8.47 8.84
N GLY A 474 1.74 9.15 7.72
CA GLY A 474 0.39 9.34 7.18
C GLY A 474 -0.30 8.01 6.86
N GLU A 475 0.45 6.96 6.52
CA GLU A 475 -0.10 5.63 6.28
C GLU A 475 -0.64 5.00 7.58
N VAL A 476 0.09 5.16 8.68
CA VAL A 476 -0.32 4.68 10.00
C VAL A 476 -1.54 5.46 10.48
N LEU A 477 -1.50 6.79 10.38
CA LEU A 477 -2.62 7.64 10.80
C LEU A 477 -3.87 7.40 9.95
N GLY A 478 -3.71 7.36 8.62
CA GLY A 478 -4.78 7.06 7.68
C GLY A 478 -5.42 5.71 7.99
N GLY A 479 -4.61 4.69 8.31
CA GLY A 479 -5.11 3.41 8.76
C GLY A 479 -6.01 3.51 10.00
N VAL A 480 -5.54 4.19 11.05
CA VAL A 480 -6.29 4.35 12.31
C VAL A 480 -7.60 5.12 12.08
N VAL A 481 -7.55 6.21 11.29
CA VAL A 481 -8.66 7.15 11.13
C VAL A 481 -9.68 6.69 10.09
N LEU A 482 -9.24 6.28 8.90
CA LEU A 482 -10.12 5.90 7.79
C LEU A 482 -10.58 4.44 7.86
N GLY A 483 -9.89 3.60 8.64
CA GLY A 483 -10.15 2.16 8.72
C GLY A 483 -9.45 1.35 7.63
N TRP A 484 -8.69 1.98 6.75
CA TRP A 484 -7.87 1.34 5.73
C TRP A 484 -6.76 2.28 5.28
N ASN A 485 -5.62 1.71 4.91
CA ASN A 485 -4.54 2.41 4.24
C ASN A 485 -3.71 1.39 3.45
N PHE A 486 -3.16 1.82 2.32
CA PHE A 486 -2.32 1.00 1.47
C PHE A 486 -1.40 1.88 0.59
N GLY A 487 -0.49 2.64 1.21
CA GLY A 487 0.47 3.45 0.46
C GLY A 487 -0.08 4.69 -0.26
N ASP A 488 -1.38 4.93 -0.29
CA ASP A 488 -1.96 6.04 -1.04
C ASP A 488 -1.93 7.36 -0.24
N GLY A 489 -0.89 8.17 -0.47
CA GLY A 489 -0.76 9.49 0.16
C GLY A 489 -1.86 10.49 -0.22
N HIS A 490 -2.58 10.29 -1.32
CA HIS A 490 -3.69 11.21 -1.66
C HIS A 490 -4.89 11.00 -0.72
N LEU A 491 -4.98 9.87 -0.01
CA LEU A 491 -5.99 9.64 1.02
C LEU A 491 -5.65 10.25 2.38
N ASN A 492 -4.37 10.39 2.73
CA ASN A 492 -3.94 10.79 4.07
C ASN A 492 -3.25 12.17 4.12
N GLY A 493 -3.50 13.02 3.12
CA GLY A 493 -3.05 14.42 3.05
C GLY A 493 -4.11 15.44 3.46
N LYS A 494 -4.16 16.58 2.74
CA LYS A 494 -5.00 17.74 3.07
C LYS A 494 -6.48 17.43 3.30
N ARG A 495 -7.08 16.54 2.48
CA ARG A 495 -8.50 16.18 2.63
C ARG A 495 -8.79 15.47 3.96
N LEU A 496 -7.87 14.61 4.40
CA LEU A 496 -7.97 13.98 5.72
C LEU A 496 -7.68 14.99 6.83
N LEU A 497 -6.71 15.89 6.63
CA LEU A 497 -6.41 16.97 7.58
C LEU A 497 -7.64 17.83 7.87
N ASP A 498 -8.40 18.21 6.84
CA ASP A 498 -9.62 19.00 7.00
C ASP A 498 -10.69 18.26 7.81
N ALA A 499 -10.90 16.98 7.51
CA ALA A 499 -11.84 16.14 8.25
C ALA A 499 -11.40 15.92 9.71
N VAL A 500 -10.09 15.80 9.95
CA VAL A 500 -9.52 15.71 11.30
C VAL A 500 -9.69 17.03 12.03
N GLN A 501 -9.39 18.16 11.39
CA GLN A 501 -9.51 19.49 11.99
C GLN A 501 -10.95 19.82 12.39
N GLU A 502 -11.93 19.53 11.53
CA GLU A 502 -13.36 19.72 11.79
C GLU A 502 -13.80 19.12 13.13
N ARG A 503 -13.20 18.00 13.54
CA ARG A 503 -13.53 17.27 14.76
C ARG A 503 -12.63 17.63 15.93
N CYS A 504 -11.35 17.82 15.65
CA CYS A 504 -10.33 17.89 16.69
C CYS A 504 -10.10 19.31 17.20
N GLY A 505 -10.25 20.33 16.34
CA GLY A 505 -9.97 21.73 16.69
C GLY A 505 -8.53 21.90 17.17
N PHE A 506 -7.56 21.65 16.30
CA PHE A 506 -6.17 21.98 16.56
C PHE A 506 -5.96 23.49 16.45
N GLU A 507 -5.14 24.03 17.34
CA GLU A 507 -4.70 25.43 17.34
C GLU A 507 -3.48 25.61 16.42
N PRO A 508 -3.14 26.85 16.01
CA PRO A 508 -2.00 27.11 15.14
C PRO A 508 -0.70 26.46 15.65
N GLY A 509 -0.09 25.63 14.81
CA GLY A 509 1.18 24.97 15.11
C GLY A 509 1.08 23.69 15.95
N GLU A 510 -0.09 23.28 16.40
CA GLU A 510 -0.27 22.00 17.10
C GLU A 510 -0.17 20.80 16.17
N LEU A 511 -0.70 20.91 14.95
CA LEU A 511 -0.65 19.83 13.96
C LEU A 511 -0.20 20.37 12.60
N ARG A 512 0.97 19.89 12.16
CA ARG A 512 1.49 20.13 10.80
C ARG A 512 1.42 18.85 9.98
N VAL A 513 1.12 18.97 8.69
CA VAL A 513 1.21 17.87 7.72
C VAL A 513 2.15 18.25 6.60
N VAL A 514 3.23 17.47 6.45
CA VAL A 514 4.12 17.56 5.29
C VAL A 514 3.64 16.56 4.25
N SER A 515 3.13 17.06 3.14
CA SER A 515 2.69 16.27 1.99
C SER A 515 3.79 16.28 0.92
N VAL A 516 4.25 15.11 0.49
CA VAL A 516 5.26 14.99 -0.57
C VAL A 516 4.66 14.23 -1.74
N GLU A 517 4.71 14.82 -2.93
CA GLU A 517 4.23 14.22 -4.17
C GLU A 517 5.27 13.30 -4.79
N SER A 518 4.81 12.43 -5.68
CA SER A 518 5.70 11.51 -6.40
C SER A 518 6.55 12.21 -7.46
N GLU A 519 7.72 11.67 -7.76
CA GLU A 519 8.52 12.08 -8.93
C GLU A 519 7.83 11.57 -10.21
N PRO A 520 7.55 12.44 -11.21
CA PRO A 520 7.05 12.04 -12.52
C PRO A 520 8.01 11.12 -13.28
N LEU A 521 7.53 10.26 -14.17
CA LEU A 521 8.35 9.24 -14.89
C LEU A 521 9.58 9.81 -15.62
N PHE A 522 9.48 11.03 -16.15
CA PHE A 522 10.58 11.75 -16.81
C PHE A 522 11.01 13.01 -16.05
N GLY A 523 10.50 13.17 -14.83
CA GLY A 523 10.84 14.27 -13.94
C GLY A 523 12.15 14.01 -13.21
N HIS A 524 12.61 15.03 -12.49
CA HIS A 524 13.76 14.94 -11.57
C HIS A 524 13.46 15.63 -10.24
N THR A 525 12.18 15.92 -9.97
CA THR A 525 11.75 16.76 -8.86
C THR A 525 10.58 16.14 -8.12
N MET A 526 10.51 16.40 -6.82
CA MET A 526 9.38 16.05 -5.96
C MET A 526 8.84 17.33 -5.31
N GLU A 527 7.58 17.65 -5.58
CA GLU A 527 6.88 18.77 -4.96
C GLU A 527 6.51 18.39 -3.52
N TRP A 528 6.60 19.35 -2.59
CA TRP A 528 6.11 19.15 -1.24
C TRP A 528 5.40 20.39 -0.71
N LYS A 529 4.47 20.16 0.21
CA LYS A 529 3.65 21.19 0.86
C LYS A 529 3.61 20.96 2.36
N VAL A 530 3.56 22.05 3.12
CA VAL A 530 3.34 22.03 4.56
C VAL A 530 2.00 22.68 4.85
N TRP A 531 1.15 21.94 5.54
CA TRP A 531 -0.15 22.40 6.01
C TRP A 531 -0.14 22.51 7.52
N ASP A 532 -0.77 23.55 8.03
CA ASP A 532 -1.27 23.63 9.39
C ASP A 532 -2.72 23.22 9.43
N ALA A 533 -3.11 22.47 10.46
CA ALA A 533 -4.51 22.15 10.66
C ALA A 533 -5.40 23.40 10.85
N ALA A 534 -4.91 24.43 11.55
CA ALA A 534 -5.71 25.61 11.87
C ALA A 534 -5.63 26.71 10.80
N THR A 535 -4.43 26.93 10.24
CA THR A 535 -4.11 28.10 9.40
C THR A 535 -3.96 27.78 7.91
N GLY A 536 -4.02 26.51 7.50
CA GLY A 536 -3.95 26.12 6.09
C GLY A 536 -2.52 25.99 5.55
N LEU A 537 -2.30 26.35 4.28
CA LEU A 537 -0.97 26.20 3.64
C LEU A 537 0.03 27.17 4.27
N VAL A 538 1.15 26.65 4.76
CA VAL A 538 2.19 27.48 5.41
C VAL A 538 3.50 27.54 4.64
N ASP A 539 3.79 26.53 3.81
CA ASP A 539 4.97 26.49 2.96
C ASP A 539 4.77 25.51 1.81
N GLU A 540 5.47 25.73 0.71
CA GLU A 540 5.58 24.77 -0.40
C GLU A 540 6.88 24.98 -1.15
N ASP A 541 7.44 23.90 -1.68
CA ASP A 541 8.61 23.95 -2.55
C ASP A 541 8.74 22.69 -3.40
N THR A 542 9.81 22.62 -4.17
CA THR A 542 10.17 21.49 -5.03
C THR A 542 11.61 21.11 -4.79
N THR A 543 11.83 19.84 -4.42
CA THR A 543 13.17 19.28 -4.23
C THR A 543 13.68 18.67 -5.53
N ASP A 544 14.89 19.05 -5.98
CA ASP A 544 15.61 18.35 -7.05
C ASP A 544 16.20 17.05 -6.50
N MET A 545 15.77 15.91 -7.04
CA MET A 545 16.16 14.59 -6.56
C MET A 545 17.55 14.15 -7.02
N ARG A 546 18.17 14.82 -7.99
CA ARG A 546 19.52 14.45 -8.49
C ARG A 546 20.59 14.52 -7.40
N PRO A 547 20.78 15.64 -6.66
CA PRO A 547 21.73 15.68 -5.55
C PRO A 547 21.30 14.78 -4.38
N MET A 548 19.99 14.62 -4.17
CA MET A 548 19.44 13.84 -3.06
C MET A 548 19.83 12.35 -3.09
N ARG A 549 20.11 11.81 -4.28
CA ARG A 549 20.60 10.42 -4.47
C ARG A 549 21.94 10.16 -3.78
N ALA A 550 22.76 11.19 -3.62
CA ALA A 550 24.06 11.06 -2.97
C ALA A 550 23.97 11.12 -1.43
N LEU A 551 22.83 11.53 -0.88
CA LEU A 551 22.68 11.76 0.56
C LEU A 551 22.34 10.49 1.34
N GLN A 552 22.81 10.46 2.58
CA GLN A 552 22.45 9.46 3.59
C GLN A 552 20.95 9.48 3.91
N PRO A 553 20.42 8.41 4.51
CA PRO A 553 19.03 8.39 4.98
C PRO A 553 18.79 9.32 6.17
N TRP A 554 19.83 9.87 6.81
CA TRP A 554 19.71 10.89 7.86
C TRP A 554 20.30 12.23 7.39
N PRO A 555 19.91 13.35 8.02
CA PRO A 555 20.50 14.65 7.71
C PRO A 555 21.97 14.73 8.15
N GLU A 556 22.82 15.30 7.28
CA GLU A 556 24.23 15.61 7.53
C GLU A 556 24.54 17.06 7.09
N GLY A 557 25.63 17.64 7.59
CA GLY A 557 26.09 18.98 7.22
C GLY A 557 24.98 20.04 7.36
N ALA A 558 24.76 20.82 6.30
CA ALA A 558 23.76 21.90 6.28
C ALA A 558 22.33 21.43 6.58
N HIS A 559 21.96 20.19 6.21
CA HIS A 559 20.66 19.65 6.58
C HIS A 559 20.58 19.41 8.08
N ALA A 560 21.59 18.81 8.70
CA ALA A 560 21.61 18.59 10.15
C ALA A 560 21.50 19.90 10.92
N GLU A 561 22.26 20.92 10.50
CA GLU A 561 22.15 22.27 11.08
C GLU A 561 20.74 22.87 10.91
N ALA A 562 20.07 22.63 9.80
CA ALA A 562 18.70 23.11 9.59
C ALA A 562 17.70 22.44 10.55
N PHE A 563 17.85 21.15 10.82
CA PHE A 563 17.03 20.45 11.82
C PHE A 563 17.27 20.95 13.25
N GLU A 564 18.53 21.24 13.60
CA GLU A 564 18.90 21.75 14.93
C GLU A 564 18.49 23.21 15.15
N ARG A 565 18.64 24.06 14.13
CA ARG A 565 18.15 25.45 14.18
C ARG A 565 16.62 25.52 14.16
N GLY A 566 16.00 24.65 13.36
CA GLY A 566 14.58 24.71 13.01
C GLY A 566 14.18 26.06 12.40
N ASN A 567 12.89 26.39 12.41
CA ASN A 567 12.39 27.66 11.89
C ASN A 567 11.61 28.44 12.97
N PRO A 568 12.25 29.40 13.66
CA PRO A 568 11.62 30.18 14.72
C PRO A 568 10.33 30.90 14.31
N SER A 569 10.17 31.26 13.03
CA SER A 569 8.93 31.86 12.51
C SER A 569 7.72 30.91 12.52
N ARG A 570 7.95 29.61 12.76
CA ARG A 570 6.94 28.57 12.86
C ARG A 570 6.52 28.26 14.30
N ALA A 571 7.08 28.97 15.29
CA ALA A 571 6.62 28.88 16.66
C ALA A 571 5.15 29.26 16.74
N ALA A 572 4.37 28.57 17.57
CA ALA A 572 3.00 28.98 17.83
C ALA A 572 3.02 30.40 18.43
N SER A 573 2.16 31.30 17.93
CA SER A 573 1.89 32.55 18.63
C SER A 573 1.28 32.19 19.99
N ALA A 574 1.96 32.59 21.07
CA ALA A 574 1.56 32.30 22.44
C ALA A 574 0.15 32.80 22.78
#